data_AF-A0A7L5T470-F1
#
_entry.id   AF-A0A7L5T470-F1
#
_cell.length_a   1.000
_cell.length_b   1.000
_cell.length_c   1.000
_cell.angle_alpha   90.00
_cell.angle_beta   90.00
_cell.angle_gamma   90.00
#
_symmetry.space_group_name_H-M   'P 1'
#
loop_
_entity.id
_entity.type
_entity.pdbx_description
1 polymer ?
#
loop_
_entity_poly.entity_id
_entity_poly.type
_entity_poly.pdbx_seq_one_letter_code
_entity_poly.pdbx_strand_id
1 'polypeptide(L)'
;MAGLRDFLLRFRPVGSPGRAAPGGVPADRTAELTAELDPPLALLEETEEEARHIRDGAAREAAERRRAAERRAQEIVESSRDRAREVRATSAARVRRDAEAEAAELLATAQREASAVRRRAEERMPRLLDRVADMVAEDIETPHAPARGRPGDAGGRNP
;
A
#
# COMPACT_ATOMS: atom_id res chain seq x y z
N MET A 1 -75.75 -23.93 52.61
CA MET A 1 -75.44 -22.67 51.89
C MET A 1 -75.28 -21.58 52.92
N ALA A 2 -74.11 -20.92 52.98
CA ALA A 2 -73.85 -19.88 53.97
C ALA A 2 -74.88 -18.74 53.81
N GLY A 3 -75.62 -18.45 54.88
CA GLY A 3 -76.68 -17.44 54.88
C GLY A 3 -76.15 -16.04 55.12
N LEU A 4 -76.97 -15.02 54.86
CA LEU A 4 -76.66 -13.59 55.09
C LEU A 4 -76.05 -13.32 56.49
N ARG A 5 -76.45 -14.11 57.49
CA ARG A 5 -75.94 -14.04 58.86
C ARG A 5 -74.46 -14.40 58.99
N ASP A 6 -73.96 -15.36 58.21
CA ASP A 6 -72.53 -15.71 58.17
C ASP A 6 -71.71 -14.63 57.47
N PHE A 7 -72.26 -14.01 56.43
CA PHE A 7 -71.61 -12.91 55.73
C PHE A 7 -71.41 -11.70 56.65
N LEU A 8 -72.42 -11.38 57.48
CA LEU A 8 -72.33 -10.25 58.42
C LEU A 8 -71.43 -10.52 59.62
N LEU A 9 -71.21 -11.79 60.01
CA LEU A 9 -70.26 -12.13 61.08
C LEU A 9 -68.80 -11.86 60.69
N ARG A 10 -68.48 -11.84 59.38
CA ARG A 10 -67.15 -11.51 58.87
C ARG A 10 -66.79 -10.02 58.96
N PHE A 11 -67.81 -9.16 59.04
CA PHE A 11 -67.65 -7.71 59.22
C PHE A 11 -67.88 -7.29 60.67
N ARG A 12 -67.87 -8.25 61.62
CA ARG A 12 -67.92 -7.90 63.03
C ARG A 12 -66.67 -7.06 63.34
N PRO A 13 -66.82 -5.81 63.81
CA PRO A 13 -65.68 -4.97 64.11
C PRO A 13 -64.85 -5.67 65.19
N VAL A 14 -63.65 -6.14 64.82
CA VAL A 14 -62.61 -6.38 65.81
C VAL A 14 -62.38 -5.02 66.46
N GLY A 15 -62.57 -4.94 67.79
CA GLY A 15 -62.59 -3.68 68.51
C GLY A 15 -61.44 -2.76 68.11
N SER A 16 -61.67 -1.46 68.18
CA SER A 16 -60.67 -0.43 67.85
C SER A 16 -59.30 -0.86 68.39
N PRO A 17 -58.23 -0.84 67.57
CA PRO A 17 -56.89 -1.14 68.05
C PRO A 17 -56.67 -0.38 69.35
N GLY A 18 -56.30 -1.10 70.41
CA GLY A 18 -56.05 -0.47 71.71
C GLY A 18 -55.08 0.70 71.53
N ARG A 19 -55.21 1.72 72.39
CA ARG A 19 -54.35 2.91 72.41
C ARG A 19 -52.90 2.47 72.17
N ALA A 20 -52.28 2.97 71.09
CA ALA A 20 -50.88 2.69 70.81
C ALA A 20 -50.07 2.93 72.09
N ALA A 21 -49.31 1.93 72.53
CA ALA A 21 -48.49 2.06 73.72
C ALA A 21 -47.58 3.30 73.57
N PRO A 22 -47.39 4.11 74.63
CA PRO A 22 -46.44 5.21 74.59
C PRO A 22 -45.04 4.59 74.43
N GLY A 23 -44.51 4.61 73.21
CA GLY A 23 -43.25 3.95 72.87
C GLY A 23 -43.18 3.28 71.49
N GLY A 24 -44.19 3.45 70.62
CA GLY A 24 -44.25 2.84 69.28
C GLY A 24 -43.30 3.43 68.22
N VAL A 25 -42.22 4.12 68.60
CA VAL A 25 -41.18 4.53 67.65
C VAL A 25 -40.08 3.46 67.72
N PRO A 26 -39.69 2.81 66.61
CA PRO A 26 -38.55 1.90 66.60
C PRO A 26 -37.34 2.59 67.24
N ALA A 27 -36.61 1.88 68.11
CA ALA A 27 -35.38 2.41 68.67
C ALA A 27 -34.48 2.90 67.54
N ASP A 28 -33.93 4.11 67.67
CA ASP A 28 -32.94 4.63 66.74
C ASP A 28 -31.69 3.74 66.85
N ARG A 29 -31.48 2.91 65.83
CA ARG A 29 -30.37 1.95 65.73
C ARG A 29 -29.23 2.49 64.88
N THR A 30 -29.27 3.76 64.47
CA THR A 30 -28.28 4.31 63.54
C THR A 30 -26.87 4.22 64.13
N ALA A 31 -26.69 4.48 65.42
CA ALA A 31 -25.38 4.36 66.08
C ALA A 31 -24.82 2.92 66.08
N GLU A 32 -25.69 1.91 66.28
CA GLU A 32 -25.28 0.50 66.27
C GLU A 32 -24.93 0.04 64.84
N LEU A 33 -25.76 0.41 63.86
CA LEU A 33 -25.50 0.11 62.46
C LEU A 33 -24.23 0.80 61.94
N THR A 34 -23.98 2.05 62.33
CA THR A 34 -22.74 2.76 62.00
C THR A 34 -21.53 2.05 62.61
N ALA A 35 -21.60 1.64 63.88
CA ALA A 35 -20.49 0.91 64.52
C ALA A 35 -20.20 -0.46 63.86
N GLU A 36 -21.24 -1.12 63.33
CA GLU A 36 -21.09 -2.40 62.61
C GLU A 36 -20.59 -2.24 61.17
N LEU A 37 -21.02 -1.19 60.47
CA LEU A 37 -20.74 -1.00 59.04
C LEU A 37 -19.51 -0.15 58.75
N ASP A 38 -19.10 0.75 59.64
CA ASP A 38 -17.92 1.61 59.42
C ASP A 38 -16.65 0.78 59.15
N PRO A 39 -16.32 -0.28 59.91
CA PRO A 39 -15.11 -1.07 59.65
C PRO A 39 -15.06 -1.74 58.27
N PRO A 40 -16.08 -2.51 57.81
CA PRO A 40 -16.06 -3.11 56.49
C PRO A 40 -16.13 -2.07 55.36
N LEU A 41 -16.82 -0.93 55.55
CA LEU A 41 -16.86 0.13 54.55
C LEU A 41 -15.49 0.83 54.40
N ALA A 42 -14.76 1.05 55.50
CA ALA A 42 -13.40 1.58 55.44
C ALA A 42 -12.43 0.67 54.66
N LEU A 43 -12.55 -0.65 54.81
CA LEU A 43 -11.77 -1.61 54.01
C LEU A 43 -12.11 -1.56 52.51
N LEU A 44 -13.38 -1.29 52.18
CA LEU A 44 -13.79 -1.10 50.79
C LEU A 44 -13.22 0.19 50.20
N GLU A 45 -13.22 1.29 50.96
CA GLU A 45 -12.60 2.55 50.53
C GLU A 45 -11.11 2.36 50.22
N GLU A 46 -10.36 1.70 51.10
CA GLU A 46 -8.94 1.37 50.86
C GLU A 46 -8.76 0.52 49.60
N THR A 47 -9.60 -0.50 49.41
CA THR A 47 -9.55 -1.38 48.23
C THR A 47 -9.89 -0.61 46.94
N GLU A 48 -10.83 0.32 46.99
CA GLU A 48 -11.19 1.16 45.85
C GLU A 48 -10.06 2.12 45.47
N GLU A 49 -9.38 2.69 46.45
CA GLU A 49 -8.19 3.52 46.26
C GLU A 49 -7.04 2.72 45.64
N GLU A 50 -6.75 1.53 46.17
CA GLU A 50 -5.72 0.64 45.62
C GLU A 50 -6.06 0.26 44.17
N ALA A 51 -7.30 -0.15 43.90
CA ALA A 51 -7.74 -0.50 42.56
C ALA A 51 -7.64 0.68 41.59
N ARG A 52 -7.92 1.91 42.05
CA ARG A 52 -7.73 3.14 41.26
C ARG A 52 -6.24 3.36 40.96
N HIS A 53 -5.38 3.23 41.96
CA HIS A 53 -3.94 3.38 41.79
C HIS A 53 -3.37 2.37 40.79
N ILE A 54 -3.78 1.10 40.88
CA ILE A 54 -3.37 0.05 39.93
C ILE A 54 -3.81 0.39 38.51
N ARG A 55 -5.08 0.81 38.31
CA ARG A 55 -5.59 1.17 36.97
C ARG A 55 -4.84 2.38 36.39
N ASP A 56 -4.58 3.39 37.20
CA ASP A 56 -3.84 4.58 36.76
C ASP A 56 -2.39 4.24 36.41
N GLY A 57 -1.74 3.40 37.21
CA GLY A 57 -0.40 2.87 36.91
C GLY A 57 -0.37 2.10 35.59
N ALA A 58 -1.29 1.15 35.41
CA ALA A 58 -1.40 0.37 34.18
C ALA A 58 -1.66 1.25 32.95
N ALA A 59 -2.49 2.29 33.07
CA ALA A 59 -2.77 3.22 31.99
C ALA A 59 -1.51 4.01 31.58
N ARG A 60 -0.71 4.47 32.54
CA ARG A 60 0.56 5.17 32.29
C ARG A 60 1.58 4.26 31.61
N GLU A 61 1.78 3.05 32.14
CA GLU A 61 2.68 2.07 31.54
C GLU A 61 2.28 1.71 30.11
N ALA A 62 0.97 1.50 29.86
CA ALA A 62 0.48 1.20 28.53
C ALA A 62 0.73 2.37 27.56
N ALA A 63 0.56 3.62 28.02
CA ALA A 63 0.87 4.80 27.21
C ALA A 63 2.38 4.91 26.90
N GLU A 64 3.24 4.62 27.87
CA GLU A 64 4.70 4.59 27.66
C GLU A 64 5.12 3.50 26.68
N ARG A 65 4.60 2.29 26.84
CA ARG A 65 4.85 1.16 25.91
C ARG A 65 4.40 1.50 24.49
N ARG A 66 3.22 2.13 24.32
CA ARG A 66 2.74 2.60 23.00
C ARG A 66 3.69 3.61 22.38
N ARG A 67 4.06 4.67 23.12
CA ARG A 67 5.01 5.68 22.64
C ARG A 67 6.37 5.09 22.28
N ALA A 68 6.86 4.12 23.06
CA ALA A 68 8.11 3.43 22.77
C ALA A 68 8.01 2.57 21.50
N ALA A 69 6.89 1.85 21.33
CA ALA A 69 6.63 1.06 20.13
C ALA A 69 6.52 1.94 18.87
N GLU A 70 5.84 3.08 18.95
CA GLU A 70 5.73 4.05 17.86
C GLU A 70 7.09 4.58 17.41
N ARG A 71 7.95 4.98 18.37
CA ARG A 71 9.33 5.41 18.06
C ARG A 71 10.12 4.31 17.37
N ARG A 72 10.07 3.09 17.91
CA ARG A 72 10.75 1.93 17.30
C ARG A 72 10.26 1.63 15.89
N ALA A 73 8.95 1.70 15.67
CA ALA A 73 8.37 1.50 14.36
C ALA A 73 8.86 2.57 13.37
N GLN A 74 8.92 3.82 13.80
CA GLN A 74 9.45 4.91 12.99
C GLN A 74 10.93 4.70 12.64
N GLU A 75 11.78 4.34 13.61
CA GLU A 75 13.19 4.01 13.39
C GLU A 75 13.37 2.87 12.38
N ILE A 76 12.56 1.81 12.48
CA ILE A 76 12.58 0.68 11.54
C ILE A 76 12.21 1.13 10.13
N VAL A 77 11.16 1.95 9.98
CA VAL A 77 10.72 2.46 8.68
C VAL A 77 11.77 3.37 8.05
N GLU A 78 12.38 4.27 8.83
CA GLU A 78 13.44 5.15 8.35
C GLU A 78 14.67 4.36 7.90
N SER A 79 15.17 3.44 8.73
CA SER A 79 16.28 2.54 8.39
C SER A 79 15.98 1.71 7.14
N SER A 80 14.77 1.18 7.01
CA SER A 80 14.35 0.40 5.84
C SER A 80 14.33 1.25 4.56
N ARG A 81 13.90 2.51 4.66
CA ARG A 81 13.88 3.45 3.51
C ARG A 81 15.29 3.76 3.05
N ASP A 82 16.22 4.00 3.96
CA ASP A 82 17.62 4.26 3.61
C ASP A 82 18.28 3.03 2.99
N ARG A 83 18.05 1.85 3.56
CA ARG A 83 18.54 0.59 2.98
C ARG A 83 17.96 0.35 1.58
N ALA A 84 16.67 0.63 1.38
CA ALA A 84 16.04 0.50 0.06
C ALA A 84 16.60 1.51 -0.97
N ARG A 85 17.02 2.70 -0.54
CA ARG A 85 17.71 3.66 -1.41
C ARG A 85 19.10 3.16 -1.80
N GLU A 86 19.87 2.66 -0.83
CA GLU A 86 21.21 2.11 -1.05
C GLU A 86 21.19 0.91 -2.02
N VAL A 87 20.25 -0.03 -1.80
CA VAL A 87 20.06 -1.18 -2.70
C VAL A 87 19.73 -0.71 -4.11
N ARG A 88 18.78 0.23 -4.28
CA ARG A 88 18.42 0.76 -5.60
C ARG A 88 19.61 1.44 -6.28
N ALA A 89 20.37 2.27 -5.56
CA ALA A 89 21.55 2.94 -6.09
C ALA A 89 22.61 1.92 -6.55
N THR A 90 22.87 0.90 -5.74
CA THR A 90 23.84 -0.16 -6.04
C THR A 90 23.42 -1.00 -7.24
N SER A 91 22.14 -1.40 -7.29
CA SER A 91 21.57 -2.13 -8.42
C SER A 91 21.60 -1.31 -9.71
N ALA A 92 21.22 -0.03 -9.66
CA ALA A 92 21.27 0.86 -10.82
C ALA A 92 22.72 1.05 -11.31
N ALA A 93 23.67 1.22 -10.40
CA ALA A 93 25.08 1.33 -10.76
C ALA A 93 25.63 0.04 -11.40
N ARG A 94 25.16 -1.13 -10.97
CA ARG A 94 25.53 -2.41 -11.58
C ARG A 94 24.94 -2.53 -12.99
N VAL A 95 23.64 -2.32 -13.15
CA VAL A 95 22.97 -2.39 -14.46
C VAL A 95 23.60 -1.41 -15.45
N ARG A 96 23.93 -0.19 -15.01
CA ARG A 96 24.64 0.77 -15.86
C ARG A 96 26.01 0.28 -16.31
N ARG A 97 26.82 -0.28 -15.41
CA ARG A 97 28.15 -0.82 -15.75
C ARG A 97 28.05 -1.98 -16.73
N ASP A 98 27.09 -2.88 -16.53
CA ASP A 98 26.86 -4.02 -17.41
C ASP A 98 26.43 -3.52 -18.82
N ALA A 99 25.51 -2.56 -18.89
CA ALA A 99 25.08 -1.95 -20.16
C ALA A 99 26.20 -1.17 -20.87
N GLU A 100 27.07 -0.47 -20.12
CA GLU A 100 28.23 0.23 -20.68
C GLU A 100 29.25 -0.76 -21.26
N ALA A 101 29.48 -1.90 -20.59
CA ALA A 101 30.35 -2.96 -21.08
C ALA A 101 29.79 -3.60 -22.36
N GLU A 102 28.49 -3.92 -22.38
CA GLU A 102 27.82 -4.45 -23.58
C GLU A 102 27.88 -3.48 -24.77
N ALA A 103 27.64 -2.19 -24.51
CA ALA A 103 27.74 -1.15 -25.54
C ALA A 103 29.16 -1.01 -26.09
N ALA A 104 30.18 -1.11 -25.23
CA ALA A 104 31.58 -1.06 -25.64
C ALA A 104 31.95 -2.26 -26.54
N GLU A 105 31.51 -3.47 -26.17
CA GLU A 105 31.73 -4.68 -26.98
C GLU A 105 31.03 -4.62 -28.34
N LEU A 106 29.79 -4.12 -28.35
CA LEU A 106 29.03 -3.92 -29.59
C LEU A 106 29.74 -2.92 -30.51
N LEU A 107 30.20 -1.80 -29.96
CA LEU A 107 30.93 -0.77 -30.71
C LEU A 107 32.25 -1.31 -31.26
N ALA A 108 33.01 -2.05 -30.45
CA ALA A 108 34.26 -2.68 -30.89
C ALA A 108 34.01 -3.69 -32.03
N THR A 109 32.91 -4.45 -31.96
CA THR A 109 32.51 -5.38 -33.02
C THR A 109 32.14 -4.64 -34.30
N ALA A 110 31.29 -3.62 -34.20
CA ALA A 110 30.88 -2.80 -35.34
C ALA A 110 32.09 -2.11 -36.02
N GLN A 111 33.07 -1.64 -35.24
CA GLN A 111 34.30 -1.04 -35.78
C GLN A 111 35.14 -2.05 -36.55
N ARG A 112 35.28 -3.29 -36.04
CA ARG A 112 35.99 -4.37 -36.75
C ARG A 112 35.29 -4.72 -38.05
N GLU A 113 33.97 -4.84 -38.03
CA GLU A 113 33.16 -5.13 -39.22
C GLU A 113 33.25 -4.01 -40.26
N ALA A 114 33.11 -2.76 -39.85
CA ALA A 114 33.24 -1.59 -40.73
C ALA A 114 34.63 -1.54 -41.37
N SER A 115 35.69 -1.82 -40.59
CA SER A 115 37.06 -1.89 -41.11
C SER A 115 37.24 -3.03 -42.12
N ALA A 116 36.62 -4.19 -41.86
CA ALA A 116 36.65 -5.32 -42.79
C ALA A 116 35.90 -5.03 -44.10
N VAL A 117 34.75 -4.35 -44.04
CA VAL A 117 34.01 -3.90 -45.22
C VAL A 117 34.84 -2.90 -46.02
N ARG A 118 35.42 -1.90 -45.35
CA ARG A 118 36.27 -0.89 -46.01
C ARG A 118 37.45 -1.52 -46.74
N ARG A 119 38.18 -2.42 -46.08
CA ARG A 119 39.30 -3.15 -46.71
C ARG A 119 38.85 -3.94 -47.94
N ARG A 120 37.74 -4.68 -47.86
CA ARG A 120 37.19 -5.41 -49.02
C ARG A 120 36.77 -4.48 -50.15
N ALA A 121 36.22 -3.31 -49.83
CA ALA A 121 35.88 -2.31 -50.82
C ALA A 121 37.14 -1.80 -51.51
N GLU A 122 38.18 -1.42 -50.76
CA GLU A 122 39.48 -0.98 -51.28
C GLU A 122 40.13 -2.04 -52.20
N GLU A 123 40.11 -3.32 -51.80
CA GLU A 123 40.65 -4.43 -52.59
C GLU A 123 39.90 -4.66 -53.92
N ARG A 124 38.59 -4.38 -53.97
CA ARG A 124 37.73 -4.66 -55.13
C ARG A 124 37.46 -3.46 -56.03
N MET A 125 37.59 -2.25 -55.50
CA MET A 125 37.23 -1.00 -56.18
C MET A 125 37.95 -0.82 -57.53
N PRO A 126 39.27 -1.05 -57.65
CA PRO A 126 39.98 -0.82 -58.91
C PRO A 126 39.37 -1.61 -60.07
N ARG A 127 39.17 -2.92 -59.86
CA ARG A 127 38.57 -3.80 -60.89
C ARG A 127 37.14 -3.42 -61.26
N LEU A 128 36.36 -2.92 -60.30
CA LEU A 128 35.00 -2.47 -60.56
C LEU A 128 35.01 -1.15 -61.35
N LEU A 129 35.94 -0.23 -61.05
CA LEU A 129 36.12 1.01 -61.79
C LEU A 129 36.58 0.74 -63.23
N ASP A 130 37.55 -0.17 -63.43
CA ASP A 130 38.02 -0.57 -64.76
C ASP A 130 36.84 -1.09 -65.60
N ARG A 131 36.03 -1.99 -65.05
CA ARG A 131 34.85 -2.54 -65.74
C ARG A 131 33.82 -1.47 -66.08
N VAL A 132 33.61 -0.48 -65.20
CA VAL A 132 32.70 0.63 -65.49
C VAL A 132 33.27 1.52 -66.60
N ALA A 133 34.57 1.80 -66.59
CA ALA A 133 35.23 2.54 -67.65
C ALA A 133 35.10 1.84 -69.00
N ASP A 134 35.31 0.52 -69.04
CA ASP A 134 35.14 -0.30 -70.25
C ASP A 134 33.70 -0.22 -70.79
N MET A 135 32.68 -0.40 -69.93
CA MET A 135 31.28 -0.28 -70.34
C MET A 135 30.92 1.11 -70.89
N VAL A 136 31.48 2.17 -70.30
CA VAL A 136 31.26 3.55 -70.77
C VAL A 136 31.95 3.79 -72.10
N ALA A 137 33.16 3.26 -72.30
CA ALA A 137 33.87 3.34 -73.57
C ALA A 137 33.10 2.62 -74.69
N GLU A 138 32.60 1.40 -74.41
CA GLU A 138 31.75 0.65 -75.34
C GLU A 138 30.46 1.41 -75.70
N ASP A 139 29.80 2.05 -74.75
CA ASP A 139 28.59 2.86 -75.00
C ASP A 139 28.88 4.11 -75.84
N ILE A 140 30.04 4.74 -75.67
CA ILE A 140 30.47 5.91 -76.46
C ILE A 140 30.87 5.50 -77.90
N GLU A 141 31.50 4.34 -78.06
CA GLU A 141 31.90 3.83 -79.38
C GLU A 141 30.72 3.26 -80.19
N THR A 142 29.61 2.92 -79.53
CA THR A 142 28.38 2.49 -80.20
C THR A 142 27.44 3.69 -80.37
N PRO A 143 27.28 4.28 -81.57
CA PRO A 143 26.37 5.41 -81.72
C PRO A 143 24.94 4.98 -81.38
N HIS A 144 24.33 5.65 -80.39
CA HIS A 144 22.93 5.46 -80.04
C HIS A 144 22.07 5.70 -81.29
N ALA A 145 21.54 4.62 -81.87
CA ALA A 145 20.52 4.72 -82.90
C ALA A 145 19.30 5.42 -82.27
N PRO A 146 18.80 6.55 -82.82
CA PRO A 146 17.64 7.20 -82.25
C PRO A 146 16.45 6.24 -82.30
N ALA A 147 15.68 6.19 -81.21
CA ALA A 147 14.40 5.53 -81.17
C ALA A 147 13.59 5.97 -82.40
N ARG A 148 13.37 5.05 -83.36
CA ARG A 148 12.57 5.35 -84.55
C ARG A 148 11.17 5.71 -84.09
N GLY A 149 10.80 6.97 -84.29
CA GLY A 149 9.45 7.45 -84.14
C GLY A 149 8.50 6.59 -84.98
N ARG A 150 7.36 6.24 -84.38
CA ARG A 150 6.17 5.81 -85.13
C ARG A 150 5.70 7.00 -85.98
N PRO A 151 5.60 6.88 -87.32
CA PRO A 151 4.81 7.80 -88.12
C PRO A 151 3.36 7.35 -88.08
N GLY A 152 2.47 8.31 -87.86
CA GLY A 152 1.04 8.10 -87.76
C GLY A 152 0.33 7.91 -89.12
N ASP A 153 -0.92 7.49 -88.95
CA ASP A 153 -2.10 7.86 -89.74
C ASP A 153 -2.25 7.32 -91.18
N ALA A 154 -3.25 6.44 -91.36
CA ALA A 154 -4.10 6.42 -92.55
C ALA A 154 -5.39 5.62 -92.30
N GLY A 155 -6.48 6.34 -92.00
CA GLY A 155 -7.74 6.25 -92.77
C GLY A 155 -8.62 5.00 -92.67
N GLY A 156 -9.75 5.15 -91.98
CA GLY A 156 -10.91 4.26 -92.10
C GLY A 156 -12.22 4.94 -91.68
N ARG A 157 -12.71 5.90 -92.48
CA ARG A 157 -14.12 6.34 -92.52
C ARG A 157 -14.97 5.18 -93.05
N ASN A 158 -16.06 4.79 -92.40
CA ASN A 158 -17.48 5.22 -92.58
C ASN A 158 -18.35 3.96 -92.31
N PRO A 159 -19.69 4.03 -92.29
CA PRO A 159 -20.61 5.06 -91.83
C PRO A 159 -21.39 4.65 -90.56
#